data_AF-A0AAD9FE96-F1
#
_entry.id   AF-A0AAD9FE96-F1
#
_cell.length_a   1.000
_cell.length_b   1.000
_cell.length_c   1.000
_cell.angle_alpha   90.00
_cell.angle_beta   90.00
_cell.angle_gamma   90.00
#
_symmetry.space_group_name_H-M   'P 1'
#
loop_
_entity.id
_entity.type
_entity.pdbx_description
1 polymer ?
#
loop_
_entity_poly.entity_id
_entity_poly.type
_entity_poly.pdbx_seq_one_letter_code
_entity_poly.pdbx_strand_id
1 'polypeptide(L)'
;MSCCKPLGPGEFDPYVDVYAIGNCPGAPQREVYFMGLIDVLTQYDTKKKAAHAAKTVKHGAGAEISTVHPEHYAKRFRDFISNIFA
;
A
#
# COMPACT_ATOMS: atom_id res chain seq x y z
N MET A 1 15.91 29.36 18.21
CA MET A 1 16.32 28.28 17.30
C MET A 1 16.43 27.03 18.16
N SER A 2 15.47 26.12 18.06
CA SER A 2 15.49 24.87 18.82
C SER A 2 16.70 24.06 18.35
N CYS A 3 17.60 23.71 19.26
CA CYS A 3 18.69 22.78 19.01
C CYS A 3 18.07 21.42 18.69
N CYS A 4 18.05 21.03 17.42
CA CYS A 4 17.66 19.68 17.02
C CYS A 4 18.66 18.73 17.67
N LYS A 5 18.22 17.98 18.68
CA LYS A 5 19.01 16.88 19.22
C LYS A 5 19.35 15.94 18.05
N PRO A 6 20.59 15.43 17.95
CA PRO A 6 20.91 14.46 16.93
C PRO A 6 20.06 13.21 17.16
N LEU A 7 19.41 12.73 16.09
CA LEU A 7 18.61 11.51 16.11
C LEU A 7 19.54 10.31 16.39
N GLY A 8 19.12 9.45 17.30
CA GLY A 8 19.78 8.17 17.55
C GLY A 8 19.53 7.17 16.43
N PRO A 9 20.28 6.04 16.38
CA PRO A 9 20.01 4.97 15.42
C PRO A 9 18.54 4.54 15.50
N GLY A 10 17.84 4.46 14.38
CA GLY A 10 16.43 4.04 14.32
C GLY A 10 15.40 5.05 14.85
N GLU A 11 15.82 6.25 15.24
CA GLU A 11 14.91 7.37 15.49
C GLU A 11 14.67 8.14 14.18
N PHE A 12 13.49 8.70 14.03
CA PHE A 12 13.08 9.48 12.86
C PHE A 12 12.29 10.71 13.29
N ASP A 13 12.33 11.77 12.48
CA ASP A 13 11.54 12.98 12.75
C ASP A 13 10.16 12.83 12.09
N PRO A 14 9.05 12.74 12.85
CA PRO A 14 7.72 12.52 12.28
C PRO A 14 7.24 13.67 11.37
N TYR A 15 7.86 14.85 11.42
CA TYR A 15 7.54 15.97 10.53
C TYR A 15 8.29 15.91 9.19
N VAL A 16 9.40 15.17 9.12
CA VAL A 16 10.21 14.98 7.91
C VAL A 16 9.93 13.60 7.31
N ASP A 17 10.04 12.57 8.13
CA ASP A 17 9.88 11.16 7.79
C ASP A 17 8.43 10.71 7.97
N VAL A 18 7.50 11.41 7.32
CA VAL A 18 6.04 11.27 7.53
C VAL A 18 5.46 9.88 7.26
N TYR A 19 6.21 9.01 6.58
CA TYR A 19 5.81 7.64 6.25
C TYR A 19 6.51 6.57 7.11
N ALA A 20 7.39 6.99 8.03
CA ALA A 20 8.14 6.09 8.89
C ALA A 20 7.26 5.51 10.00
N ILE A 21 7.37 4.19 10.18
CA ILE A 21 6.67 3.42 11.20
C ILE A 21 7.71 2.55 11.89
N GLY A 22 7.86 2.73 13.21
CA GLY A 22 8.73 1.89 14.02
C GLY A 22 8.18 0.47 14.14
N ASN A 23 9.08 -0.49 14.33
CA ASN A 23 8.69 -1.86 14.67
C ASN A 23 7.98 -1.96 16.03
N CYS A 24 7.31 -3.09 16.28
CA CYS A 24 6.69 -3.35 17.56
C CYS A 24 7.74 -3.71 18.65
N PRO A 25 7.46 -3.42 19.93
CA PRO A 25 8.30 -3.90 21.03
C PRO A 25 8.42 -5.43 21.02
N GLY A 26 9.64 -5.95 21.07
CA GLY A 26 9.90 -7.40 21.04
C GLY A 26 10.06 -8.00 19.63
N ALA A 27 10.03 -7.19 18.57
CA ALA A 27 10.43 -7.65 17.24
C ALA A 27 11.87 -8.19 17.25
N PRO A 28 12.18 -9.23 16.44
CA PRO A 28 13.49 -9.88 16.45
C PRO A 28 14.62 -8.96 15.97
N GLN A 29 14.30 -7.96 15.15
CA GLN A 29 15.23 -6.96 14.66
C GLN A 29 14.64 -5.56 14.80
N ARG A 30 15.54 -4.57 14.92
CA ARG A 30 15.17 -3.16 14.96
C ARG A 30 15.02 -2.64 13.54
N GLU A 31 13.77 -2.48 13.12
CA GLU A 31 13.39 -2.06 11.77
C GLU A 31 12.55 -0.78 11.81
N VAL A 32 12.65 0.02 10.75
CA VAL A 32 11.77 1.16 10.47
C VAL A 32 11.18 0.93 9.09
N TYR A 33 9.84 0.84 9.01
CA TYR A 33 9.13 0.63 7.77
C TYR A 33 8.70 1.98 7.19
N PHE A 34 8.90 2.18 5.89
CA PHE A 34 8.39 3.34 5.18
C PHE A 34 7.26 2.87 4.25
N MET A 35 6.03 3.23 4.58
CA MET A 35 4.85 2.73 3.88
C MET A 35 3.97 3.88 3.38
N GLY A 36 3.62 3.83 2.10
CA GLY A 36 2.76 4.83 1.46
C GLY A 36 2.08 4.26 0.22
N LEU A 37 0.89 4.78 -0.11
CA LEU A 37 0.21 4.45 -1.35
C LEU A 37 0.90 5.16 -2.52
N ILE A 38 1.20 4.42 -3.58
CA ILE A 38 1.82 4.92 -4.82
C ILE A 38 0.92 4.63 -6.03
N ASP A 39 1.21 5.25 -7.17
CA ASP A 39 0.50 5.04 -8.45
C ASP A 39 -1.03 5.22 -8.35
N VAL A 40 -1.45 6.30 -7.69
CA VAL A 40 -2.87 6.60 -7.40
C VAL A 40 -3.61 7.35 -8.54
N LEU A 41 -2.89 7.75 -9.59
CA LEU A 41 -3.44 8.59 -10.67
C LEU A 41 -4.00 7.77 -11.85
N THR A 42 -3.96 6.44 -11.78
CA THR A 42 -4.52 5.57 -12.82
C THR A 42 -6.05 5.54 -12.71
N GLN A 43 -6.72 6.30 -13.58
CA GLN A 43 -8.18 6.31 -13.66
C GLN A 43 -8.73 5.05 -14.34
N TYR A 44 -9.91 4.61 -13.89
CA TYR A 44 -10.64 3.52 -14.51
C TYR A 44 -11.47 4.03 -15.71
N ASP A 45 -10.80 4.19 -16.85
CA ASP A 45 -11.39 4.68 -18.09
C ASP A 45 -12.11 3.57 -18.90
N THR A 46 -12.71 3.94 -20.02
CA THR A 46 -13.42 3.02 -20.92
C THR A 46 -12.50 1.94 -21.52
N LYS A 47 -11.21 2.24 -21.73
CA LYS A 47 -10.21 1.25 -22.19
C LYS A 47 -9.95 0.19 -21.12
N LYS A 48 -9.86 0.59 -19.85
CA LYS A 48 -9.71 -0.32 -18.71
C LYS A 48 -10.95 -1.18 -18.49
N LYS A 49 -12.15 -0.62 -18.69
CA LYS A 49 -13.42 -1.38 -18.71
C LYS A 49 -13.42 -2.47 -19.79
N ALA A 50 -13.00 -2.13 -21.01
CA ALA A 50 -12.89 -3.09 -22.11
C ALA A 50 -11.83 -4.17 -21.81
N ALA A 51 -10.67 -3.79 -21.27
CA ALA A 51 -9.64 -4.72 -20.86
C ALA A 51 -10.11 -5.66 -19.74
N HIS A 52 -10.88 -5.16 -18.77
CA HIS A 52 -11.52 -5.99 -17.74
C HIS A 52 -12.43 -7.03 -18.37
N ALA A 53 -13.39 -6.60 -19.20
CA ALA A 53 -14.33 -7.49 -19.85
C ALA A 53 -13.62 -8.56 -20.69
N ALA A 54 -12.61 -8.18 -21.47
CA ALA A 54 -11.82 -9.12 -22.26
C ALA A 54 -11.06 -10.14 -21.40
N LYS A 55 -10.48 -9.69 -20.26
CA LYS A 55 -9.77 -10.59 -19.34
C LYS A 55 -10.72 -11.54 -18.62
N THR A 56 -11.89 -11.05 -18.17
CA THR A 56 -12.93 -11.85 -17.52
C THR A 56 -13.48 -12.93 -18.45
N VAL A 57 -13.71 -12.61 -19.73
CA VAL A 57 -14.16 -13.60 -20.73
C VAL A 57 -13.10 -14.68 -20.97
N LYS A 58 -11.82 -14.31 -21.01
CA LYS A 58 -10.72 -15.25 -21.25
C LYS A 58 -10.39 -16.17 -20.06
N HIS A 59 -10.52 -15.67 -18.83
CA HIS A 59 -10.03 -16.38 -17.63
C HIS A 59 -11.12 -16.75 -16.64
N GLY A 60 -12.39 -16.42 -16.94
CA GLY A 60 -13.54 -16.64 -16.06
C GLY A 60 -13.74 -15.52 -15.04
N ALA A 61 -14.95 -15.46 -14.48
CA ALA A 61 -15.37 -14.44 -13.50
C ALA A 61 -14.61 -14.50 -12.16
N GLY A 62 -13.94 -15.61 -11.86
CA GLY A 62 -13.15 -15.81 -10.64
C GLY A 62 -11.66 -15.45 -10.77
N ALA A 63 -11.19 -15.01 -11.95
CA ALA A 63 -9.80 -14.63 -12.12
C ALA A 63 -9.49 -13.31 -11.38
N GLU A 64 -8.44 -13.30 -10.55
CA GLU A 64 -7.89 -12.12 -9.88
C GLU A 64 -7.29 -11.14 -10.92
N ILE A 65 -8.14 -10.38 -11.59
CA ILE A 65 -7.74 -9.44 -12.63
C ILE A 65 -7.26 -8.13 -11.98
N SER A 66 -6.17 -7.54 -12.50
CA SER A 66 -5.63 -6.27 -12.00
C SER A 66 -6.46 -5.04 -12.38
N THR A 67 -7.25 -5.15 -13.45
CA THR A 67 -8.13 -4.08 -13.95
C THR A 67 -9.56 -4.33 -13.52
N VAL A 68 -9.90 -4.24 -12.24
CA VAL A 68 -11.29 -4.36 -11.73
C VAL A 68 -11.90 -2.98 -11.46
N HIS A 69 -13.20 -2.93 -11.17
CA HIS A 69 -13.85 -1.70 -10.70
C HIS A 69 -13.12 -1.15 -9.45
N PRO A 70 -12.94 0.18 -9.31
CA PRO A 70 -12.20 0.78 -8.20
C PRO A 70 -12.64 0.30 -6.81
N GLU A 71 -13.94 0.13 -6.60
CA GLU A 71 -14.48 -0.36 -5.32
C GLU A 71 -14.03 -1.80 -4.98
N HIS A 72 -13.97 -2.68 -5.98
CA HIS A 72 -13.46 -4.05 -5.79
C HIS A 72 -11.95 -4.07 -5.57
N TYR A 73 -11.21 -3.18 -6.25
CA TYR A 73 -9.78 -3.03 -6.01
C TYR A 73 -9.51 -2.56 -4.58
N ALA A 74 -10.23 -1.53 -4.12
CA ALA A 74 -10.11 -0.99 -2.76
C ALA A 74 -10.40 -2.06 -1.70
N LYS A 75 -11.44 -2.88 -1.88
CA LYS A 75 -11.75 -3.99 -0.97
C LYS A 75 -10.62 -5.02 -0.93
N ARG A 76 -10.19 -5.54 -2.10
CA ARG A 76 -9.11 -6.54 -2.19
C ARG A 76 -7.81 -6.02 -1.58
N PHE A 77 -7.46 -4.77 -1.87
CA PHE A 77 -6.27 -4.14 -1.33
C PHE A 77 -6.31 -4.05 0.20
N ARG A 78 -7.42 -3.56 0.77
CA ARG A 78 -7.59 -3.48 2.22
C ARG A 78 -7.54 -4.86 2.88
N ASP A 79 -8.29 -5.82 2.33
CA ASP A 79 -8.31 -7.20 2.84
C ASP A 79 -6.89 -7.81 2.83
N PHE A 80 -6.12 -7.59 1.76
CA PHE A 80 -4.75 -8.08 1.67
C PHE A 80 -3.84 -7.44 2.74
N ILE A 81 -3.80 -6.11 2.83
CA ILE A 81 -2.95 -5.40 3.79
C ILE A 81 -3.31 -5.77 5.24
N SER A 82 -4.59 -5.93 5.55
CA SER A 82 -5.02 -6.35 6.90
C SER A 82 -4.63 -7.78 7.24
N ASN A 83 -4.42 -8.65 6.25
CA ASN A 83 -4.11 -10.07 6.48
C ASN A 83 -2.61 -10.37 6.52
N ILE A 84 -1.76 -9.62 5.80
CA ILE A 84 -0.31 -9.92 5.75
C ILE A 84 0.45 -9.54 7.02
N PHE A 85 -0.18 -8.78 7.92
CA PHE A 85 0.40 -8.34 9.19
C PHE A 85 -0.34 -8.92 10.41
N ALA A 86 -1.36 -9.76 10.19
CA ALA A 86 -2.13 -10.42 11.24
C ALA A 86 -1.44 -11.68 11.79
#